data_AF-U1PHJ1-F1
#
_entry.id   AF-U1PHJ1-F1
#
_cell.length_a   1.000
_cell.length_b   1.000
_cell.length_c   1.000
_cell.angle_alpha   90.00
_cell.angle_beta   90.00
_cell.angle_gamma   90.00
#
_symmetry.space_group_name_H-M   'P 1'
#
loop_
_entity.id
_entity.type
_entity.pdbx_description
1 polymer ?
#
loop_
_entity_poly.entity_id
_entity_poly.type
_entity_poly.pdbx_seq_one_letter_code
_entity_poly.pdbx_strand_id
1 'polypeptide(L)'
;MSPSSLSAVSQWEVPVDVLNVLDPAAEVVGNHDLDYGFDAVPTFSNASEFPWLVANIVADDGSSIPGTQNYTVVERGGVEIGLLGLVDDAIDPKTEVDFAAEGYRVTDWSTAGGEVATKLRTEENVDVVIALTHTGISESREIANNTDNIDLIVSGDDEVLYEPQVTSETAVIEAGGEATHFGEVNLSVGDGAAEFTGGQLYDLEAGNWSTNESASDVVEAGRTAGLTTVAGETTAPLDSTFGNYADDTGWGRIIGDAFLAQTGADVAMTNAGGIRGNFVIDAGEVTYDDIYTSLPFGNTLVTKAVTGEQIRTYLEQTASSFDSDFGVQAELQVAGLTYELVDRPDPGQKVTDVYVQGEPIDPAETYDVTVNSFMAGGDFFSDLETVEEDLTLYGTAAVEYVEQQGTVTPPQEDRIRRTTRMLGDPSVTLDDGTARFEYDTPDPIDSVQNTSFAVRNETSGQVPVDGVEFTGDSLRLSVNQTALVALTERSETVQMYGTYSDSVIDSNRSGFDTSRLNADIALSESDVQALQESDNGTDDSGADDGSTGGDSDPADGDSGTDDGSSPDDSDDSNVSDSSGDDADGPGFTVVIVIVALIGAGLLTARRRG
;
A
#
# COMPACT_ATOMS: atom_id res chain seq x y z
N MET A 1 8.91 -15.88 8.48
CA MET A 1 9.95 -15.04 7.84
C MET A 1 9.48 -13.65 7.43
N SER A 2 8.16 -13.43 7.46
CA SER A 2 7.43 -12.20 7.17
C SER A 2 6.64 -11.77 8.42
N PRO A 3 6.13 -10.53 8.49
CA PRO A 3 6.37 -9.40 7.57
C PRO A 3 7.63 -8.60 7.94
N SER A 4 8.44 -8.29 6.92
CA SER A 4 9.57 -7.36 7.02
C SER A 4 9.96 -6.87 5.63
N SER A 5 10.38 -5.61 5.51
CA SER A 5 10.81 -5.04 4.22
C SER A 5 11.96 -5.83 3.61
N LEU A 6 12.94 -6.25 4.43
CA LEU A 6 14.05 -7.10 3.96
C LEU A 6 13.59 -8.45 3.45
N SER A 7 12.47 -8.93 3.96
CA SER A 7 11.96 -10.23 3.61
C SER A 7 11.37 -10.26 2.19
N ALA A 8 10.58 -9.24 1.84
CA ALA A 8 10.10 -9.04 0.47
C ALA A 8 11.27 -8.81 -0.50
N VAL A 9 12.20 -7.94 -0.12
CA VAL A 9 13.37 -7.55 -0.94
C VAL A 9 14.31 -8.72 -1.27
N SER A 10 14.46 -9.65 -0.34
CA SER A 10 15.43 -10.75 -0.46
C SER A 10 14.79 -12.11 -0.68
N GLN A 11 13.46 -12.18 -0.89
CA GLN A 11 12.72 -13.44 -0.94
C GLN A 11 13.10 -14.36 0.23
N TRP A 12 13.04 -13.81 1.44
CA TRP A 12 13.40 -14.45 2.71
C TRP A 12 14.90 -14.75 2.94
N GLU A 13 15.81 -14.51 1.97
CA GLU A 13 17.25 -14.84 2.12
C GLU A 13 17.89 -14.13 3.33
N VAL A 14 17.65 -12.84 3.53
CA VAL A 14 18.26 -12.09 4.65
C VAL A 14 17.74 -12.61 6.00
N PRO A 15 16.42 -12.81 6.21
CA PRO A 15 15.93 -13.53 7.37
C PRO A 15 16.54 -14.93 7.56
N VAL A 16 16.72 -15.73 6.49
CA VAL A 16 17.39 -17.05 6.59
C VAL A 16 18.81 -16.91 7.10
N ASP A 17 19.58 -15.96 6.56
CA ASP A 17 20.96 -15.74 6.97
C ASP A 17 21.05 -15.31 8.44
N VAL A 18 20.09 -14.52 8.93
CA VAL A 18 20.00 -14.18 10.36
C VAL A 18 19.67 -15.43 11.19
N LEU A 19 18.71 -16.24 10.78
CA LEU A 19 18.36 -17.48 11.48
C LEU A 19 19.53 -18.47 11.49
N ASN A 20 20.31 -18.56 10.42
CA ASN A 20 21.54 -19.36 10.38
C ASN A 20 22.57 -18.89 11.43
N VAL A 21 22.65 -17.59 11.71
CA VAL A 21 23.48 -17.07 12.82
C VAL A 21 22.91 -17.45 14.20
N LEU A 22 21.58 -17.52 14.33
CA LEU A 22 20.91 -17.90 15.58
C LEU A 22 20.94 -19.42 15.84
N ASP A 23 21.06 -20.23 14.79
CA ASP A 23 21.14 -21.71 14.83
C ASP A 23 19.95 -22.37 15.57
N PRO A 24 18.69 -22.13 15.15
CA PRO A 24 17.54 -22.79 15.73
C PRO A 24 17.58 -24.30 15.47
N ALA A 25 16.98 -25.09 16.37
CA ALA A 25 16.93 -26.54 16.20
C ALA A 25 16.01 -26.98 15.04
N ALA A 26 14.97 -26.19 14.78
CA ALA A 26 14.02 -26.32 13.69
C ALA A 26 13.16 -25.04 13.62
N GLU A 27 12.49 -24.85 12.48
CA GLU A 27 11.49 -23.79 12.26
C GLU A 27 10.20 -24.43 11.70
N VAL A 28 9.04 -23.82 11.91
CA VAL A 28 7.76 -24.26 11.33
C VAL A 28 7.37 -23.36 10.17
N VAL A 29 6.81 -23.94 9.10
CA VAL A 29 6.25 -23.15 7.99
C VAL A 29 4.98 -22.44 8.46
N GLY A 30 4.89 -21.12 8.30
CA GLY A 30 3.68 -20.32 8.50
C GLY A 30 2.99 -19.91 7.20
N ASN A 31 1.88 -19.18 7.30
CA ASN A 31 1.13 -18.68 6.13
C ASN A 31 2.02 -17.80 5.25
N HIS A 32 2.76 -16.87 5.84
CA HIS A 32 3.57 -15.93 5.07
C HIS A 32 4.81 -16.53 4.41
N ASP A 33 5.28 -17.69 4.87
CA ASP A 33 6.37 -18.38 4.18
C ASP A 33 5.91 -18.96 2.83
N LEU A 34 4.60 -18.93 2.56
CA LEU A 34 3.95 -19.34 1.32
C LEU A 34 3.49 -18.16 0.44
N ASP A 35 3.78 -16.90 0.80
CA ASP A 35 3.33 -15.71 0.02
C ASP A 35 3.81 -15.75 -1.45
N TYR A 36 4.94 -16.41 -1.72
CA TYR A 36 5.49 -16.61 -3.08
C TYR A 36 5.19 -18.01 -3.66
N GLY A 37 4.26 -18.76 -3.06
CA GLY A 37 3.88 -20.11 -3.48
C GLY A 37 4.81 -21.22 -2.99
N PHE A 38 4.37 -22.47 -3.19
CA PHE A 38 5.10 -23.67 -2.75
C PHE A 38 6.46 -23.86 -3.43
N ASP A 39 6.60 -23.39 -4.67
CA ASP A 39 7.85 -23.48 -5.43
C ASP A 39 8.97 -22.60 -4.84
N ALA A 40 8.63 -21.59 -4.05
CA ALA A 40 9.60 -20.76 -3.34
C ALA A 40 10.16 -21.41 -2.06
N VAL A 41 9.46 -22.41 -1.50
CA VAL A 41 9.86 -23.07 -0.25
C VAL A 41 11.27 -23.69 -0.33
N PRO A 42 11.66 -24.40 -1.41
CA PRO A 42 13.02 -24.86 -1.60
C PRO A 42 14.09 -23.77 -1.58
N THR A 43 13.77 -22.51 -1.90
CA THR A 43 14.76 -21.42 -1.93
C THR A 43 15.29 -21.14 -0.53
N PHE A 44 14.39 -20.80 0.40
CA PHE A 44 14.80 -20.47 1.77
C PHE A 44 15.19 -21.72 2.58
N SER A 45 14.51 -22.85 2.36
CA SER A 45 14.80 -24.07 3.11
C SER A 45 16.15 -24.70 2.74
N ASN A 46 16.58 -24.64 1.47
CA ASN A 46 17.91 -25.13 1.08
C ASN A 46 19.05 -24.20 1.52
N ALA A 47 18.75 -22.91 1.74
CA ALA A 47 19.70 -21.94 2.28
C ALA A 47 19.81 -22.02 3.82
N SER A 48 18.87 -22.70 4.48
CA SER A 48 18.85 -22.85 5.94
C SER A 48 19.80 -23.95 6.42
N GLU A 49 20.50 -23.70 7.53
CA GLU A 49 21.34 -24.68 8.23
C GLU A 49 20.54 -25.52 9.24
N PHE A 50 19.23 -25.25 9.35
CA PHE A 50 18.25 -25.92 10.21
C PHE A 50 17.07 -26.46 9.38
N PRO A 51 16.33 -27.47 9.87
CA PRO A 51 15.20 -28.03 9.15
C PRO A 51 13.92 -27.20 9.31
N TRP A 52 13.19 -27.05 8.21
CA TRP A 52 11.82 -26.53 8.18
C TRP A 52 10.80 -27.66 8.35
N LEU A 53 9.82 -27.46 9.22
CA LEU A 53 8.87 -28.47 9.62
C LEU A 53 7.43 -28.13 9.23
N VAL A 54 6.72 -29.10 8.66
CA VAL A 54 5.26 -29.08 8.50
C VAL A 54 4.76 -30.49 8.23
N ALA A 55 3.88 -31.00 9.07
CA ALA A 55 3.35 -32.35 8.98
C ALA A 55 1.97 -32.43 8.33
N ASN A 56 1.20 -31.33 8.37
CA ASN A 56 -0.22 -31.34 8.00
C ASN A 56 -0.57 -30.56 6.73
N ILE A 57 0.42 -30.11 5.96
CA ILE A 57 0.27 -29.77 4.54
C ILE A 57 0.91 -30.88 3.72
N VAL A 58 0.12 -31.53 2.86
CA VAL A 58 0.59 -32.68 2.09
C VAL A 58 0.19 -32.55 0.62
N ALA A 59 1.06 -33.02 -0.26
CA ALA A 59 0.74 -33.19 -1.67
C ALA A 59 -0.32 -34.29 -1.85
N ASP A 60 -0.94 -34.34 -3.02
CA ASP A 60 -1.93 -35.37 -3.38
C ASP A 60 -1.43 -36.81 -3.23
N ASP A 61 -0.13 -37.04 -3.44
CA ASP A 61 0.51 -38.36 -3.28
C ASP A 61 0.95 -38.66 -1.84
N GLY A 62 0.75 -37.71 -0.92
CA GLY A 62 1.09 -37.79 0.49
C GLY A 62 2.52 -37.36 0.84
N SER A 63 3.30 -36.83 -0.10
CA SER A 63 4.62 -36.26 0.23
C SER A 63 4.51 -34.89 0.90
N SER A 64 5.53 -34.53 1.68
CA SER A 64 5.71 -33.17 2.22
C SER A 64 6.07 -32.18 1.10
N ILE A 65 5.94 -30.89 1.38
CA ILE A 65 6.44 -29.82 0.52
C ILE A 65 7.96 -30.02 0.30
N PRO A 66 8.47 -29.92 -0.93
CA PRO A 66 9.91 -30.00 -1.17
C PRO A 66 10.69 -29.01 -0.30
N GLY A 67 11.71 -29.50 0.41
CA GLY A 67 12.51 -28.68 1.34
C GLY A 67 12.06 -28.75 2.80
N THR A 68 10.91 -29.35 3.10
CA THR A 68 10.41 -29.50 4.48
C THR A 68 10.42 -30.95 4.96
N GLN A 69 10.21 -31.14 6.26
CA GLN A 69 10.10 -32.43 6.93
C GLN A 69 8.92 -32.42 7.90
N ASN A 70 8.37 -33.59 8.26
CA ASN A 70 7.28 -33.62 9.24
C ASN A 70 7.80 -33.41 10.68
N TYR A 71 9.03 -33.87 10.96
CA TYR A 71 9.69 -33.78 12.25
C TYR A 71 11.21 -33.84 12.12
N THR A 72 11.91 -33.46 13.19
CA THR A 72 13.33 -33.73 13.39
C THR A 72 13.60 -34.20 14.83
N VAL A 73 14.77 -34.76 15.08
CA VAL A 73 15.22 -35.17 16.43
C VAL A 73 16.56 -34.53 16.72
N VAL A 74 16.67 -33.91 17.90
CA VAL A 74 17.92 -33.30 18.39
C VAL A 74 18.28 -33.85 19.76
N GLU A 75 19.57 -34.15 19.97
CA GLU A 75 20.09 -34.50 21.29
C GLU A 75 20.70 -33.26 21.95
N ARG A 76 20.32 -32.98 23.20
CA ARG A 76 20.91 -31.91 24.02
C ARG A 76 21.14 -32.40 25.44
N GLY A 77 22.41 -32.44 25.86
CA GLY A 77 22.76 -32.86 27.22
C GLY A 77 22.38 -34.31 27.57
N GLY A 78 22.24 -35.18 26.56
CA GLY A 78 21.79 -36.57 26.73
C GLY A 78 20.28 -36.77 26.80
N VAL A 79 19.48 -35.75 26.47
CA VAL A 79 18.03 -35.83 26.29
C VAL A 79 17.72 -35.83 24.79
N GLU A 80 16.96 -36.80 24.32
CA GLU A 80 16.46 -36.88 22.94
C GLU A 80 15.15 -36.08 22.83
N ILE A 81 15.13 -35.07 21.96
CA ILE A 81 14.00 -34.15 21.79
C ILE A 81 13.48 -34.29 20.36
N GLY A 82 12.22 -34.71 20.22
CA GLY A 82 11.50 -34.70 18.95
C GLY A 82 10.77 -33.38 18.74
N LEU A 83 10.94 -32.79 17.57
CA LEU A 83 10.29 -31.55 17.14
C LEU A 83 9.41 -31.87 15.94
N LEU A 84 8.12 -31.52 15.98
CA LEU A 84 7.19 -31.68 14.85
C LEU A 84 6.51 -30.34 14.50
N GLY A 85 6.21 -30.13 13.22
CA GLY A 85 5.60 -28.88 12.73
C GLY A 85 4.13 -29.04 12.38
N LEU A 86 3.27 -28.10 12.77
CA LEU A 86 1.85 -28.05 12.39
C LEU A 86 1.42 -26.63 12.01
N VAL A 87 0.42 -26.52 11.13
CA VAL A 87 -0.26 -25.27 10.77
C VAL A 87 -1.75 -25.37 11.06
N ASP A 88 -2.44 -24.23 11.14
CA ASP A 88 -3.89 -24.22 11.31
C ASP A 88 -4.64 -24.71 10.06
N ASP A 89 -5.89 -25.14 10.25
CA ASP A 89 -6.74 -25.66 9.16
C ASP A 89 -7.20 -24.56 8.18
N ALA A 90 -7.12 -23.29 8.59
CA ALA A 90 -7.53 -22.11 7.85
C ALA A 90 -6.35 -21.38 7.18
N ILE A 91 -5.17 -22.02 7.07
CA ILE A 91 -3.99 -21.41 6.45
C ILE A 91 -4.19 -21.12 4.96
N ASP A 92 -4.93 -21.99 4.25
CA ASP A 92 -5.22 -21.87 2.80
C ASP A 92 -5.85 -20.51 2.45
N PRO A 93 -6.99 -20.09 3.06
CA PRO A 93 -7.57 -18.77 2.80
C PRO A 93 -6.78 -17.58 3.37
N LYS A 94 -5.68 -17.78 4.10
CA LYS A 94 -4.79 -16.71 4.57
C LYS A 94 -3.67 -16.38 3.57
N THR A 95 -3.66 -17.04 2.42
CA THR A 95 -2.66 -16.85 1.37
C THR A 95 -3.35 -16.64 0.02
N GLU A 96 -2.68 -15.98 -0.91
CA GLU A 96 -3.13 -15.84 -2.30
C GLU A 96 -2.90 -17.12 -3.14
N VAL A 97 -2.39 -18.19 -2.52
CA VAL A 97 -2.04 -19.44 -3.19
C VAL A 97 -3.26 -20.36 -3.24
N ASP A 98 -3.65 -20.82 -4.43
CA ASP A 98 -4.63 -21.91 -4.56
C ASP A 98 -3.94 -23.26 -4.28
N PHE A 99 -4.00 -23.73 -3.03
CA PHE A 99 -3.33 -24.96 -2.62
C PHE A 99 -3.76 -26.17 -3.48
N ALA A 100 -5.06 -26.27 -3.78
CA ALA A 100 -5.60 -27.38 -4.54
C ALA A 100 -5.14 -27.37 -6.00
N ALA A 101 -5.02 -26.18 -6.62
CA ALA A 101 -4.46 -26.04 -7.96
C ALA A 101 -2.97 -26.40 -8.01
N GLU A 102 -2.23 -26.10 -6.94
CA GLU A 102 -0.82 -26.47 -6.74
C GLU A 102 -0.64 -27.93 -6.30
N GLY A 103 -1.72 -28.68 -6.08
CA GLY A 103 -1.69 -30.11 -5.74
C GLY A 103 -1.41 -30.40 -4.26
N TYR A 104 -1.66 -29.44 -3.38
CA TYR A 104 -1.53 -29.54 -1.93
C TYR A 104 -2.89 -29.46 -1.23
N ARG A 105 -2.95 -29.98 -0.01
CA ARG A 105 -4.10 -29.87 0.87
C ARG A 105 -3.67 -29.84 2.33
N VAL A 106 -4.45 -29.12 3.13
CA VAL A 106 -4.31 -29.12 4.59
C VAL A 106 -5.03 -30.34 5.17
N THR A 107 -4.46 -30.92 6.22
CA THR A 107 -5.02 -32.03 6.99
C THR A 107 -5.19 -31.65 8.44
N ASP A 108 -6.12 -32.33 9.11
CA ASP A 108 -6.40 -32.17 10.53
C ASP A 108 -5.12 -32.29 11.36
N TRP A 109 -4.74 -31.19 12.01
CA TRP A 109 -3.53 -31.08 12.82
C TRP A 109 -3.49 -32.10 13.96
N SER A 110 -4.64 -32.54 14.48
CA SER A 110 -4.73 -33.49 15.61
C SER A 110 -4.30 -34.87 15.17
N THR A 111 -4.82 -35.30 14.02
CA THR A 111 -4.52 -36.58 13.41
C THR A 111 -3.06 -36.62 12.96
N ALA A 112 -2.61 -35.62 12.20
CA ALA A 112 -1.23 -35.56 11.71
C ALA A 112 -0.22 -35.43 12.87
N GLY A 113 -0.49 -34.53 13.81
CA GLY A 113 0.34 -34.30 15.00
C GLY A 113 0.43 -35.54 15.88
N GLY A 114 -0.69 -36.22 16.14
CA GLY A 114 -0.74 -37.44 16.95
C GLY A 114 0.01 -38.62 16.33
N GLU A 115 -0.08 -38.78 14.99
CA GLU A 115 0.69 -39.80 14.26
C GLU A 115 2.20 -39.54 14.38
N VAL A 116 2.64 -38.31 14.15
CA VAL A 116 4.06 -37.93 14.22
C VAL A 116 4.59 -37.99 15.66
N ALA A 117 3.83 -37.48 16.64
CA ALA A 117 4.20 -37.54 18.06
C ALA A 117 4.33 -38.99 18.55
N THR A 118 3.40 -39.86 18.15
CA THR A 118 3.47 -41.30 18.48
C THR A 118 4.70 -41.95 17.84
N LYS A 119 5.03 -41.60 16.60
CA LYS A 119 6.23 -42.09 15.91
C LYS A 119 7.50 -41.66 16.64
N LEU A 120 7.61 -40.38 17.00
CA LEU A 120 8.73 -39.84 17.77
C LEU A 120 8.93 -40.62 19.08
N ARG A 121 7.86 -40.90 19.82
CA ARG A 121 7.93 -41.69 21.06
C ARG A 121 8.32 -43.15 20.86
N THR A 122 7.74 -43.81 19.87
CA THR A 122 7.75 -45.27 19.79
C THR A 122 8.82 -45.82 18.84
N GLU A 123 9.19 -45.06 17.83
CA GLU A 123 10.17 -45.47 16.82
C GLU A 123 11.51 -44.76 17.03
N GLU A 124 11.49 -43.45 17.27
CA GLU A 124 12.71 -42.65 17.52
C GLU A 124 13.14 -42.70 19.00
N ASN A 125 12.24 -43.08 19.92
CA ASN A 125 12.47 -43.21 21.36
C ASN A 125 12.85 -41.88 22.06
N VAL A 126 12.29 -40.76 21.60
CA VAL A 126 12.59 -39.45 22.20
C VAL A 126 12.04 -39.30 23.61
N ASP A 127 12.78 -38.59 24.47
CA ASP A 127 12.43 -38.27 25.84
C ASP A 127 11.42 -37.12 25.97
N VAL A 128 11.42 -36.21 24.99
CA VAL A 128 10.52 -35.04 24.93
C VAL A 128 9.95 -34.90 23.53
N VAL A 129 8.67 -34.57 23.40
CA VAL A 129 8.04 -34.19 22.12
C VAL A 129 7.51 -32.76 22.21
N ILE A 130 7.96 -31.93 21.28
CA ILE A 130 7.58 -30.52 21.16
C ILE A 130 6.91 -30.33 19.79
N ALA A 131 5.71 -29.76 19.78
CA ALA A 131 5.08 -29.28 18.57
C ALA A 131 5.38 -27.79 18.39
N LEU A 132 5.99 -27.44 17.26
CA LEU A 132 6.10 -26.08 16.76
C LEU A 132 4.86 -25.85 15.89
N THR A 133 4.02 -24.88 16.22
CA THR A 133 2.73 -24.69 15.55
C THR A 133 2.55 -23.26 15.08
N HIS A 134 2.14 -23.11 13.82
CA HIS A 134 1.64 -21.85 13.28
C HIS A 134 0.11 -21.87 13.36
N THR A 135 -0.39 -21.71 14.58
CA THR A 135 -1.80 -21.83 14.96
C THR A 135 -2.09 -20.89 16.12
N GLY A 136 -3.27 -20.27 16.15
CA GLY A 136 -3.69 -19.50 17.30
C GLY A 136 -3.74 -20.26 18.64
N ILE A 137 -3.80 -19.52 19.76
CA ILE A 137 -3.79 -20.11 21.12
C ILE A 137 -5.00 -21.01 21.35
N SER A 138 -6.15 -20.68 20.75
CA SER A 138 -7.37 -21.47 20.92
C SER A 138 -7.18 -22.88 20.33
N GLU A 139 -6.69 -22.94 19.11
CA GLU A 139 -6.36 -24.15 18.36
C GLU A 139 -5.26 -24.93 19.07
N SER A 140 -4.17 -24.28 19.48
CA SER A 140 -3.09 -24.91 20.28
C SER A 140 -3.60 -25.62 21.53
N ARG A 141 -4.63 -25.07 22.20
CA ARG A 141 -5.26 -25.73 23.35
C ARG A 141 -6.14 -26.90 22.92
N GLU A 142 -6.76 -26.84 21.75
CA GLU A 142 -7.44 -28.00 21.17
C GLU A 142 -6.44 -29.11 20.79
N ILE A 143 -5.24 -28.76 20.28
CA ILE A 143 -4.14 -29.71 20.05
C ILE A 143 -3.78 -30.43 21.35
N ALA A 144 -3.49 -29.66 22.40
CA ALA A 144 -3.18 -30.18 23.72
C ALA A 144 -4.28 -31.08 24.31
N ASN A 145 -5.55 -30.79 24.03
CA ASN A 145 -6.68 -31.56 24.57
C ASN A 145 -6.95 -32.86 23.80
N ASN A 146 -6.62 -32.92 22.52
CA ASN A 146 -7.04 -34.00 21.63
C ASN A 146 -5.89 -34.86 21.10
N THR A 147 -4.64 -34.47 21.36
CA THR A 147 -3.44 -35.14 20.84
C THR A 147 -2.60 -35.69 21.99
N ASP A 148 -2.48 -37.02 22.04
CA ASP A 148 -1.59 -37.67 23.00
C ASP A 148 -0.10 -37.50 22.59
N ASN A 149 0.80 -37.68 23.55
CA ASN A 149 2.26 -37.77 23.37
C ASN A 149 3.01 -36.46 23.04
N ILE A 150 2.36 -35.29 23.15
CA ILE A 150 3.00 -33.97 23.05
C ILE A 150 3.21 -33.42 24.46
N ASP A 151 4.40 -32.92 24.78
CA ASP A 151 4.70 -32.35 26.11
C ASP A 151 4.63 -30.81 26.11
N LEU A 152 4.97 -30.20 24.98
CA LEU A 152 5.02 -28.75 24.80
C LEU A 152 4.54 -28.38 23.40
N ILE A 153 3.73 -27.33 23.33
CA ILE A 153 3.33 -26.64 22.11
C ILE A 153 3.90 -25.22 22.17
N VAL A 154 4.67 -24.87 21.16
CA VAL A 154 5.16 -23.51 20.92
C VAL A 154 4.34 -22.94 19.76
N SER A 155 3.43 -22.03 20.09
CA SER A 155 2.43 -21.45 19.18
C SER A 155 2.96 -20.21 18.44
N GLY A 156 2.29 -19.84 17.37
CA GLY A 156 2.45 -18.61 16.58
C GLY A 156 1.11 -18.19 15.94
N ASP A 157 1.12 -17.43 14.84
CA ASP A 157 -0.05 -16.96 14.07
C ASP A 157 -0.88 -15.82 14.70
N ASP A 158 -1.35 -15.93 15.94
CA ASP A 158 -2.21 -14.90 16.57
C ASP A 158 -1.46 -13.64 17.04
N GLU A 159 -0.13 -13.71 17.12
CA GLU A 159 0.79 -12.69 17.62
C GLU A 159 0.47 -12.18 19.04
N VAL A 160 -0.05 -13.06 19.91
CA VAL A 160 -0.42 -12.73 21.28
C VAL A 160 0.64 -13.12 22.31
N LEU A 161 0.67 -12.36 23.42
CA LEU A 161 1.47 -12.74 24.58
C LEU A 161 0.71 -13.78 25.42
N TYR A 162 1.20 -15.02 25.41
CA TYR A 162 0.65 -16.11 26.21
C TYR A 162 1.74 -16.79 27.02
N GLU A 163 1.81 -16.44 28.32
CA GLU A 163 2.76 -17.07 29.24
C GLU A 163 2.59 -18.59 29.28
N PRO A 164 3.68 -19.35 29.52
CA PRO A 164 3.64 -20.81 29.58
C PRO A 164 2.57 -21.34 30.55
N GLN A 165 1.57 -22.04 30.01
CA GLN A 165 0.45 -22.61 30.78
C GLN A 165 0.17 -24.05 30.38
N VAL A 166 -0.20 -24.88 31.36
CA VAL A 166 -0.54 -26.28 31.10
C VAL A 166 -2.01 -26.42 30.68
N THR A 167 -2.25 -27.06 29.54
CA THR A 167 -3.55 -27.53 29.05
C THR A 167 -3.46 -29.04 28.87
N SER A 168 -4.30 -29.80 29.59
CA SER A 168 -4.35 -31.28 29.50
C SER A 168 -2.98 -31.97 29.47
N GLU A 169 -2.15 -31.64 30.46
CA GLU A 169 -0.78 -32.19 30.66
C GLU A 169 0.30 -31.64 29.70
N THR A 170 -0.09 -30.93 28.64
CA THR A 170 0.80 -30.26 27.68
C THR A 170 1.01 -28.79 28.06
N ALA A 171 2.24 -28.30 28.06
CA ALA A 171 2.49 -26.85 28.19
C ALA A 171 2.25 -26.14 26.85
N VAL A 172 1.69 -24.94 26.87
CA VAL A 172 1.43 -24.08 25.71
C VAL A 172 2.02 -22.70 25.97
N ILE A 173 2.70 -22.13 25.00
CA ILE A 173 3.31 -20.79 25.04
C ILE A 173 3.15 -20.09 23.69
N GLU A 174 3.02 -18.76 23.72
CA GLU A 174 3.24 -17.88 22.55
C GLU A 174 3.95 -16.61 23.00
N ALA A 175 4.88 -16.12 22.18
CA ALA A 175 5.76 -15.00 22.49
C ALA A 175 5.45 -13.74 21.67
N GLY A 176 4.21 -13.57 21.22
CA GLY A 176 3.80 -12.44 20.38
C GLY A 176 4.48 -12.42 19.01
N GLY A 177 4.44 -11.26 18.35
CA GLY A 177 5.07 -11.00 17.05
C GLY A 177 6.38 -10.20 17.12
N GLU A 178 7.01 -10.06 15.96
CA GLU A 178 8.14 -9.14 15.68
C GLU A 178 9.39 -9.31 16.55
N ALA A 179 9.54 -10.46 17.22
CA ALA A 179 10.59 -10.69 18.22
C ALA A 179 10.62 -9.61 19.33
N THR A 180 9.46 -9.04 19.68
CA THR A 180 9.32 -8.15 20.84
C THR A 180 9.51 -8.89 22.17
N HIS A 181 9.25 -10.20 22.19
CA HIS A 181 9.45 -11.06 23.35
C HIS A 181 10.22 -12.33 23.01
N PHE A 182 10.89 -12.88 24.02
CA PHE A 182 11.54 -14.20 23.96
C PHE A 182 10.93 -15.13 25.00
N GLY A 183 10.50 -16.33 24.58
CA GLY A 183 9.88 -17.31 25.45
C GLY A 183 10.86 -18.33 26.04
N GLU A 184 10.75 -18.60 27.33
CA GLU A 184 11.47 -19.68 28.03
C GLU A 184 10.48 -20.67 28.64
N VAL A 185 10.70 -21.96 28.40
CA VAL A 185 9.97 -23.08 29.01
C VAL A 185 10.97 -24.05 29.63
N ASN A 186 10.71 -24.45 30.88
CA ASN A 186 11.52 -25.39 31.63
C ASN A 186 10.77 -26.71 31.81
N LEU A 187 11.29 -27.79 31.22
CA LEU A 187 10.80 -29.15 31.40
C LEU A 187 11.78 -29.96 32.25
N SER A 188 11.27 -30.77 33.17
CA SER A 188 12.04 -31.80 33.88
C SER A 188 11.81 -33.14 33.21
N VAL A 189 12.89 -33.81 32.82
CA VAL A 189 12.84 -35.10 32.13
C VAL A 189 13.28 -36.21 33.09
N GLY A 190 12.42 -37.20 33.30
CA GLY A 190 12.67 -38.34 34.19
C GLY A 190 11.58 -39.41 34.13
N ASP A 191 11.92 -40.64 34.52
CA ASP A 191 10.99 -41.79 34.55
C ASP A 191 10.20 -42.04 33.24
N GLY A 192 10.76 -41.63 32.09
CA GLY A 192 10.14 -41.80 30.77
C GLY A 192 9.08 -40.76 30.42
N ALA A 193 9.03 -39.62 31.12
CA ALA A 193 8.13 -38.51 30.85
C ALA A 193 8.84 -37.15 31.01
N ALA A 194 8.28 -36.13 30.38
CA ALA A 194 8.64 -34.73 30.58
C ALA A 194 7.54 -34.02 31.37
N GLU A 195 7.92 -33.21 32.36
CA GLU A 195 6.98 -32.44 33.20
C GLU A 195 7.31 -30.96 33.11
N PHE A 196 6.31 -30.12 32.88
CA PHE A 196 6.46 -28.66 32.93
C PHE A 196 6.77 -28.17 34.35
N THR A 197 7.85 -27.41 34.50
CA THR A 197 8.34 -26.92 35.80
C THR A 197 8.35 -25.39 35.93
N GLY A 198 8.11 -24.66 34.84
CA GLY A 198 8.04 -23.21 34.83
C GLY A 198 8.47 -22.61 33.49
N GLY A 199 8.47 -21.29 33.41
CA GLY A 199 8.81 -20.55 32.20
C GLY A 199 8.38 -19.10 32.33
N GLN A 200 8.78 -18.25 31.37
CA GLN A 200 8.42 -16.84 31.32
C GLN A 200 8.60 -16.27 29.91
N LEU A 201 8.00 -15.10 29.68
CA LEU A 201 8.27 -14.25 28.52
C LEU A 201 9.20 -13.11 28.95
N TYR A 202 10.26 -12.89 28.18
CA TYR A 202 11.16 -11.75 28.35
C TYR A 202 10.79 -10.66 27.34
N ASP A 203 10.44 -9.47 27.83
CA ASP A 203 10.27 -8.27 27.02
C ASP A 203 11.63 -7.78 26.51
N LEU A 204 11.83 -7.86 25.20
CA LEU A 204 13.08 -7.50 24.54
C LEU A 204 13.21 -5.98 24.33
N GLU A 205 12.12 -5.23 24.34
CA GLU A 205 12.11 -3.77 24.17
C GLU A 205 12.44 -3.03 25.47
N ALA A 206 11.99 -3.56 26.61
CA ALA A 206 12.25 -2.96 27.93
C ALA A 206 13.62 -3.33 28.52
N GLY A 207 14.29 -4.34 27.97
CA GLY A 207 15.56 -4.85 28.49
C GLY A 207 16.80 -4.10 27.98
N ASN A 208 17.95 -4.43 28.55
CA ASN A 208 19.26 -3.93 28.10
C ASN A 208 20.10 -5.10 27.61
N TRP A 209 19.86 -5.47 26.35
CA TRP A 209 20.46 -6.62 25.68
C TRP A 209 21.64 -6.19 24.81
N SER A 210 22.64 -7.06 24.67
CA SER A 210 23.71 -6.85 23.69
C SER A 210 23.30 -7.39 22.34
N THR A 211 23.53 -6.63 21.27
CA THR A 211 23.33 -7.07 19.89
C THR A 211 24.38 -8.11 19.49
N ASN A 212 23.97 -9.14 18.75
CA ASN A 212 24.90 -10.06 18.09
C ASN A 212 25.44 -9.39 16.81
N GLU A 213 26.73 -9.06 16.79
CA GLU A 213 27.36 -8.34 15.67
C GLU A 213 27.25 -9.11 14.35
N SER A 214 27.34 -10.46 14.36
CA SER A 214 27.22 -11.25 13.13
C SER A 214 25.81 -11.21 12.53
N ALA A 215 24.78 -11.27 13.37
CA ALA A 215 23.40 -11.07 12.91
C ALA A 215 23.18 -9.64 12.42
N SER A 216 23.76 -8.66 13.12
CA SER A 216 23.71 -7.24 12.70
C SER A 216 24.37 -7.02 11.35
N ASP A 217 25.53 -7.63 11.10
CA ASP A 217 26.26 -7.49 9.83
C ASP A 217 25.45 -8.07 8.65
N VAL A 218 24.75 -9.19 8.86
CA VAL A 218 23.83 -9.77 7.86
C VAL A 218 22.70 -8.80 7.54
N VAL A 219 22.04 -8.25 8.57
CA VAL A 219 20.94 -7.29 8.39
C VAL A 219 21.40 -6.05 7.63
N GLU A 220 22.56 -5.48 7.99
CA GLU A 220 23.09 -4.28 7.33
C GLU A 220 23.54 -4.55 5.88
N ALA A 221 24.12 -5.72 5.62
CA ALA A 221 24.46 -6.15 4.26
C ALA A 221 23.21 -6.35 3.40
N GLY A 222 22.19 -7.01 3.95
CA GLY A 222 20.88 -7.23 3.32
C GLY A 222 20.19 -5.92 2.96
N ARG A 223 20.20 -4.95 3.88
CA ARG A 223 19.70 -3.58 3.61
C ARG A 223 20.41 -2.94 2.44
N THR A 224 21.73 -3.06 2.36
CA THR A 224 22.49 -2.39 1.29
C THR A 224 22.28 -3.05 -0.07
N ALA A 225 22.35 -4.38 -0.16
CA ALA A 225 22.28 -5.09 -1.43
C ALA A 225 20.84 -5.19 -1.96
N GLY A 226 19.91 -5.53 -1.07
CA GLY A 226 18.52 -5.76 -1.43
C GLY A 226 17.81 -4.49 -1.89
N LEU A 227 18.03 -3.36 -1.20
CA LEU A 227 17.30 -2.12 -1.52
C LEU A 227 17.62 -1.62 -2.95
N THR A 228 18.79 -1.95 -3.51
CA THR A 228 19.13 -1.56 -4.90
C THR A 228 18.47 -2.41 -5.98
N THR A 229 17.74 -3.46 -5.62
CA THR A 229 16.98 -4.28 -6.57
C THR A 229 15.87 -3.44 -7.21
N VAL A 230 15.61 -3.67 -8.50
CA VAL A 230 14.51 -3.03 -9.24
C VAL A 230 13.22 -3.82 -8.98
N ALA A 231 12.21 -3.17 -8.42
CA ALA A 231 10.87 -3.73 -8.23
C ALA A 231 10.03 -3.62 -9.52
N GLY A 232 10.23 -2.55 -10.29
CA GLY A 232 9.55 -2.36 -11.57
C GLY A 232 9.96 -1.06 -12.24
N GLU A 233 9.09 -0.52 -13.09
CA GLU A 233 9.30 0.77 -13.75
C GLU A 233 8.11 1.72 -13.56
N THR A 234 8.32 3.03 -13.70
CA THR A 234 7.27 4.05 -13.75
C THR A 234 7.35 4.86 -15.03
N THR A 235 6.19 5.18 -15.63
CA THR A 235 6.12 5.98 -16.87
C THR A 235 6.23 7.49 -16.63
N ALA A 236 6.06 7.93 -15.39
CA ALA A 236 6.13 9.33 -14.99
C ALA A 236 6.82 9.49 -13.63
N PRO A 237 7.38 10.67 -13.32
CA PRO A 237 8.01 10.90 -12.03
C PRO A 237 7.04 10.72 -10.85
N LEU A 238 7.49 10.06 -9.78
CA LEU A 238 6.73 9.82 -8.56
C LEU A 238 7.26 10.74 -7.46
N ASP A 239 6.43 11.72 -7.07
CA ASP A 239 6.81 12.74 -6.10
C ASP A 239 6.61 12.25 -4.66
N SER A 240 7.73 12.00 -3.96
CA SER A 240 7.77 11.64 -2.55
C SER A 240 8.24 12.81 -1.66
N THR A 241 8.10 14.04 -2.14
CA THR A 241 8.35 15.25 -1.35
C THR A 241 7.15 15.61 -0.49
N PHE A 242 7.32 16.62 0.37
CA PHE A 242 6.25 17.15 1.21
C PHE A 242 5.10 17.84 0.44
N GLY A 243 5.15 17.87 -0.90
CA GLY A 243 4.03 18.32 -1.74
C GLY A 243 2.74 17.53 -1.49
N ASN A 244 2.87 16.26 -1.10
CA ASN A 244 1.76 15.37 -0.76
C ASN A 244 0.90 15.82 0.44
N TYR A 245 1.38 16.75 1.27
CA TYR A 245 0.54 17.37 2.30
C TYR A 245 -0.50 18.29 1.67
N ALA A 246 -0.10 19.05 0.64
CA ALA A 246 -0.91 20.10 0.08
C ALA A 246 -1.99 19.54 -0.85
N ASP A 247 -1.62 18.60 -1.71
CA ASP A 247 -2.44 18.15 -2.83
C ASP A 247 -2.18 16.68 -3.18
N ASP A 248 -2.96 16.16 -4.13
CA ASP A 248 -2.81 14.83 -4.69
C ASP A 248 -1.49 14.68 -5.47
N THR A 249 -0.80 13.55 -5.31
CA THR A 249 0.49 13.29 -5.97
C THR A 249 0.44 11.99 -6.76
N GLY A 250 1.20 11.91 -7.86
CA GLY A 250 1.29 10.69 -8.64
C GLY A 250 1.74 9.47 -7.80
N TRP A 251 2.62 9.69 -6.83
CA TRP A 251 3.04 8.63 -5.91
C TRP A 251 1.95 8.25 -4.91
N GLY A 252 1.30 9.23 -4.27
CA GLY A 252 0.19 8.96 -3.36
C GLY A 252 -0.98 8.25 -4.03
N ARG A 253 -1.24 8.50 -5.31
CA ARG A 253 -2.23 7.76 -6.10
C ARG A 253 -1.86 6.28 -6.25
N ILE A 254 -0.62 5.98 -6.61
CA ILE A 254 -0.11 4.60 -6.73
C ILE A 254 -0.16 3.90 -5.37
N ILE A 255 0.23 4.57 -4.28
CA ILE A 255 0.15 3.99 -2.93
C ILE A 255 -1.29 3.66 -2.56
N GLY A 256 -2.22 4.59 -2.80
CA GLY A 256 -3.64 4.33 -2.54
C GLY A 256 -4.18 3.16 -3.36
N ASP A 257 -3.79 3.07 -4.63
CA ASP A 257 -4.21 1.95 -5.51
C ASP A 257 -3.60 0.62 -5.07
N ALA A 258 -2.36 0.63 -4.59
CA ALA A 258 -1.71 -0.53 -4.00
C ALA A 258 -2.47 -1.03 -2.77
N PHE A 259 -2.94 -0.13 -1.90
CA PHE A 259 -3.72 -0.52 -0.73
C PHE A 259 -5.07 -1.11 -1.12
N LEU A 260 -5.76 -0.52 -2.11
CA LEU A 260 -7.00 -1.08 -2.64
C LEU A 260 -6.80 -2.44 -3.30
N ALA A 261 -5.71 -2.62 -4.04
CA ALA A 261 -5.38 -3.88 -4.68
C ALA A 261 -5.07 -4.98 -3.66
N GLN A 262 -4.39 -4.63 -2.57
CA GLN A 262 -4.04 -5.54 -1.49
C GLN A 262 -5.26 -5.98 -0.69
N THR A 263 -6.13 -5.06 -0.27
CA THR A 263 -7.21 -5.37 0.68
C THR A 263 -8.58 -5.53 0.04
N GLY A 264 -8.75 -5.19 -1.24
CA GLY A 264 -10.05 -5.21 -1.92
C GLY A 264 -11.09 -4.22 -1.37
N ALA A 265 -10.67 -3.24 -0.58
CA ALA A 265 -11.54 -2.24 0.05
C ALA A 265 -12.19 -1.28 -0.98
N ASP A 266 -13.20 -0.51 -0.55
CA ASP A 266 -13.85 0.50 -1.40
C ASP A 266 -13.03 1.78 -1.51
N VAL A 267 -12.37 2.17 -0.41
CA VAL A 267 -11.62 3.42 -0.28
C VAL A 267 -10.32 3.16 0.46
N ALA A 268 -9.22 3.78 0.02
CA ALA A 268 -7.97 3.82 0.75
C ALA A 268 -7.65 5.24 1.22
N MET A 269 -7.14 5.38 2.45
CA MET A 269 -6.61 6.64 2.95
C MET A 269 -5.28 6.42 3.65
N THR A 270 -4.29 7.26 3.34
CA THR A 270 -3.02 7.28 4.06
C THR A 270 -2.63 8.72 4.39
N ASN A 271 -2.10 8.93 5.59
CA ASN A 271 -1.68 10.25 6.03
C ASN A 271 -0.42 10.69 5.28
N ALA A 272 -0.36 11.95 4.86
CA ALA A 272 0.78 12.49 4.10
C ALA A 272 2.11 12.31 4.85
N GLY A 273 2.09 12.39 6.19
CA GLY A 273 3.28 12.16 7.02
C GLY A 273 3.82 10.73 7.03
N GLY A 274 3.04 9.76 6.53
CA GLY A 274 3.44 8.37 6.32
C GLY A 274 4.32 8.16 5.07
N ILE A 275 4.35 9.15 4.16
CA ILE A 275 5.14 9.16 2.92
C ILE A 275 6.32 10.13 3.11
N ARG A 276 7.55 9.65 2.88
CA ARG A 276 8.83 10.22 3.32
C ARG A 276 9.81 10.32 2.15
N GLY A 277 11.12 10.29 2.40
CA GLY A 277 12.14 10.38 1.34
C GLY A 277 12.54 11.80 0.96
N ASN A 278 11.60 12.70 0.69
CA ASN A 278 11.88 14.05 0.18
C ASN A 278 12.74 14.04 -1.11
N PHE A 279 12.39 13.15 -2.02
CA PHE A 279 12.94 13.04 -3.37
C PHE A 279 11.82 12.72 -4.38
N VAL A 280 12.17 12.75 -5.66
CA VAL A 280 11.30 12.32 -6.76
C VAL A 280 11.95 11.12 -7.41
N ILE A 281 11.19 10.04 -7.59
CA ILE A 281 11.61 8.89 -8.39
C ILE A 281 11.40 9.28 -9.85
N ASP A 282 12.46 9.36 -10.64
CA ASP A 282 12.35 9.71 -12.05
C ASP A 282 11.59 8.63 -12.84
N ALA A 283 11.06 8.98 -14.01
CA ALA A 283 10.53 7.97 -14.93
C ALA A 283 11.62 6.96 -15.32
N GLY A 284 11.30 5.67 -15.28
CA GLY A 284 12.26 4.57 -15.43
C GLY A 284 12.18 3.59 -14.27
N GLU A 285 13.32 3.03 -13.87
CA GLU A 285 13.42 2.01 -12.82
C GLU A 285 12.92 2.55 -11.46
N VAL A 286 12.13 1.73 -10.77
CA VAL A 286 11.70 1.94 -9.38
C VAL A 286 12.34 0.84 -8.55
N THR A 287 13.19 1.21 -7.61
CA THR A 287 13.88 0.28 -6.74
C THR A 287 13.15 0.06 -5.42
N TYR A 288 13.51 -1.00 -4.72
CA TYR A 288 13.06 -1.22 -3.36
C TYR A 288 13.51 -0.11 -2.40
N ASP A 289 14.68 0.49 -2.62
CA ASP A 289 15.19 1.65 -1.88
C ASP A 289 14.26 2.86 -2.03
N ASP A 290 13.80 3.10 -3.26
CA ASP A 290 12.87 4.19 -3.55
C ASP A 290 11.57 4.03 -2.75
N ILE A 291 11.00 2.82 -2.76
CA ILE A 291 9.71 2.55 -2.11
C ILE A 291 9.85 2.55 -0.59
N TYR A 292 10.82 1.84 0.00
CA TYR A 292 10.96 1.77 1.46
C TYR A 292 11.56 3.03 2.09
N THR A 293 12.35 3.82 1.36
CA THR A 293 12.75 5.14 1.85
C THR A 293 11.56 6.11 1.83
N SER A 294 10.63 5.94 0.88
CA SER A 294 9.37 6.67 0.85
C SER A 294 8.37 6.17 1.91
N LEU A 295 8.31 4.87 2.17
CA LEU A 295 7.38 4.23 3.11
C LEU A 295 8.13 3.51 4.23
N PRO A 296 8.81 4.25 5.14
CA PRO A 296 9.78 3.66 6.06
C PRO A 296 9.18 3.10 7.35
N PHE A 297 7.89 3.27 7.58
CA PHE A 297 7.26 2.86 8.84
C PHE A 297 6.83 1.39 8.78
N GLY A 298 6.91 0.68 9.91
CA GLY A 298 6.37 -0.68 10.05
C GLY A 298 4.85 -0.70 10.17
N ASN A 299 4.14 0.17 9.45
CA ASN A 299 2.68 0.19 9.50
C ASN A 299 2.12 -0.92 8.62
N THR A 300 1.13 -1.65 9.12
CA THR A 300 0.33 -2.64 8.37
C THR A 300 -0.94 -2.01 7.81
N LEU A 301 -1.75 -2.75 7.05
CA LEU A 301 -3.03 -2.28 6.52
C LEU A 301 -4.19 -2.76 7.40
N VAL A 302 -5.17 -1.89 7.65
CA VAL A 302 -6.34 -2.21 8.46
C VAL A 302 -7.58 -1.66 7.76
N THR A 303 -8.53 -2.55 7.49
CA THR A 303 -9.81 -2.19 6.88
C THR A 303 -10.86 -1.95 7.96
N LYS A 304 -11.47 -0.76 7.93
CA LYS A 304 -12.52 -0.33 8.87
C LYS A 304 -13.84 -0.17 8.13
N ALA A 305 -14.94 -0.50 8.79
CA ALA A 305 -16.28 -0.15 8.31
C ALA A 305 -16.59 1.31 8.67
N VAL A 306 -16.76 2.17 7.67
CA VAL A 306 -16.91 3.63 7.86
C VAL A 306 -18.10 4.16 7.06
N THR A 307 -18.99 4.94 7.69
CA THR A 307 -20.12 5.54 6.97
C THR A 307 -19.71 6.72 6.10
N GLY A 308 -20.50 7.05 5.08
CA GLY A 308 -20.24 8.22 4.25
C GLY A 308 -20.20 9.54 5.04
N GLU A 309 -21.03 9.68 6.09
CA GLU A 309 -20.96 10.82 7.00
C GLU A 309 -19.64 10.86 7.79
N GLN A 310 -19.14 9.70 8.21
CA GLN A 310 -17.86 9.58 8.90
C GLN A 310 -16.68 9.89 7.97
N ILE A 311 -16.68 9.40 6.73
CA ILE A 311 -15.67 9.73 5.70
C ILE A 311 -15.59 11.25 5.53
N ARG A 312 -16.71 11.93 5.29
CA ARG A 312 -16.75 13.40 5.16
C ARG A 312 -16.21 14.09 6.42
N THR A 313 -16.62 13.60 7.60
CA THR A 313 -16.16 14.15 8.88
C THR A 313 -14.64 14.03 9.03
N TYR A 314 -14.05 12.90 8.62
CA TYR A 314 -12.61 12.69 8.70
C TYR A 314 -11.86 13.62 7.75
N LEU A 315 -12.30 13.74 6.50
CA LEU A 315 -11.70 14.66 5.53
C LEU A 315 -11.73 16.13 6.03
N GLU A 316 -12.85 16.57 6.62
CA GLU A 316 -13.00 17.91 7.21
C GLU A 316 -12.09 18.17 8.43
N GLN A 317 -11.89 17.13 9.26
CA GLN A 317 -11.05 17.20 10.45
C GLN A 317 -9.57 17.28 10.08
N THR A 318 -9.16 16.51 9.08
CA THR A 318 -7.76 16.41 8.65
C THR A 318 -7.34 17.60 7.78
N ALA A 319 -8.23 18.14 6.94
CA ALA A 319 -7.92 19.32 6.15
C ALA A 319 -7.51 20.52 7.02
N SER A 320 -6.37 21.13 6.72
CA SER A 320 -5.89 22.29 7.47
C SER A 320 -6.69 23.55 7.12
N SER A 321 -6.62 24.57 7.99
CA SER A 321 -7.32 25.84 7.77
C SER A 321 -6.52 26.82 6.91
N PHE A 322 -7.21 27.78 6.29
CA PHE A 322 -6.58 28.83 5.48
C PHE A 322 -5.48 29.61 6.21
N ASP A 323 -5.67 29.88 7.51
CA ASP A 323 -4.71 30.63 8.32
C ASP A 323 -3.54 29.77 8.87
N SER A 324 -3.40 28.51 8.44
CA SER A 324 -2.27 27.68 8.84
C SER A 324 -0.97 28.20 8.22
N ASP A 325 0.19 27.87 8.84
CA ASP A 325 1.50 28.32 8.35
C ASP A 325 1.76 27.91 6.89
N PHE A 326 1.17 26.80 6.42
CA PHE A 326 1.30 26.29 5.06
C PHE A 326 0.02 26.43 4.22
N GLY A 327 -0.97 27.18 4.71
CA GLY A 327 -2.26 27.36 4.07
C GLY A 327 -3.14 26.12 4.16
N VAL A 328 -4.14 26.02 3.28
CA VAL A 328 -5.02 24.85 3.22
C VAL A 328 -4.27 23.67 2.60
N GLN A 329 -4.28 22.54 3.30
CA GLN A 329 -3.62 21.29 2.95
C GLN A 329 -4.59 20.14 3.20
N ALA A 330 -4.56 19.13 2.31
CA ALA A 330 -5.36 17.92 2.47
C ALA A 330 -4.88 17.03 3.61
N GLU A 331 -3.56 16.99 3.83
CA GLU A 331 -2.84 16.13 4.78
C GLU A 331 -3.07 14.60 4.60
N LEU A 332 -3.76 14.20 3.53
CA LEU A 332 -4.06 12.82 3.15
C LEU A 332 -3.73 12.57 1.68
N GLN A 333 -3.47 11.31 1.35
CA GLN A 333 -3.58 10.75 0.00
C GLN A 333 -4.68 9.69 0.01
N VAL A 334 -5.41 9.54 -1.10
CA VAL A 334 -6.63 8.73 -1.17
C VAL A 334 -6.69 7.89 -2.46
N ALA A 335 -7.48 6.82 -2.44
CA ALA A 335 -7.92 6.07 -3.62
C ALA A 335 -9.36 5.58 -3.44
N GLY A 336 -10.05 5.32 -4.56
CA GLY A 336 -11.48 4.95 -4.57
C GLY A 336 -12.42 6.10 -4.21
N LEU A 337 -11.87 7.28 -3.90
CA LEU A 337 -12.56 8.48 -3.45
C LEU A 337 -11.97 9.72 -4.13
N THR A 338 -12.84 10.64 -4.55
CA THR A 338 -12.46 11.99 -4.97
C THR A 338 -13.22 13.03 -4.17
N TYR A 339 -12.63 14.21 -3.94
CA TYR A 339 -13.29 15.30 -3.23
C TYR A 339 -12.75 16.66 -3.61
N GLU A 340 -13.47 17.71 -3.23
CA GLU A 340 -13.01 19.08 -3.32
C GLU A 340 -12.51 19.62 -1.98
N LEU A 341 -11.37 20.30 -2.00
CA LEU A 341 -10.77 21.00 -0.88
C LEU A 341 -10.94 22.51 -1.04
N VAL A 342 -11.70 23.12 -0.14
CA VAL A 342 -12.08 24.53 -0.18
C VAL A 342 -10.98 25.41 0.42
N ASP A 343 -10.26 26.16 -0.42
CA ASP A 343 -9.05 26.89 -0.07
C ASP A 343 -9.28 28.40 0.15
N ARG A 344 -10.30 28.79 0.93
CA ARG A 344 -10.61 30.20 1.23
C ARG A 344 -10.81 30.46 2.73
N PRO A 345 -10.77 31.73 3.18
CA PRO A 345 -11.13 32.08 4.56
C PRO A 345 -12.58 31.69 4.91
N ASP A 346 -12.78 31.20 6.13
CA ASP A 346 -14.10 30.87 6.71
C ASP A 346 -15.05 30.09 5.78
N PRO A 347 -14.63 28.93 5.22
CA PRO A 347 -15.37 28.30 4.13
C PRO A 347 -16.70 27.66 4.58
N GLY A 348 -16.92 27.49 5.88
CA GLY A 348 -18.06 26.79 6.47
C GLY A 348 -17.88 25.27 6.41
N GLN A 349 -17.57 24.75 5.23
CA GLN A 349 -17.14 23.38 4.94
C GLN A 349 -15.79 23.45 4.23
N LYS A 350 -14.78 22.74 4.72
CA LYS A 350 -13.49 22.64 4.03
C LYS A 350 -13.53 21.60 2.91
N VAL A 351 -14.50 20.70 2.93
CA VAL A 351 -14.61 19.58 1.99
C VAL A 351 -16.00 19.55 1.35
N THR A 352 -16.03 19.60 0.02
CA THR A 352 -17.23 19.52 -0.82
C THR A 352 -17.11 18.40 -1.85
N ASP A 353 -18.21 18.09 -2.54
CA ASP A 353 -18.20 17.25 -3.75
C ASP A 353 -17.42 15.94 -3.61
N VAL A 354 -17.76 15.18 -2.57
CA VAL A 354 -17.15 13.88 -2.26
C VAL A 354 -17.87 12.78 -3.06
N TYR A 355 -17.10 12.02 -3.82
CA TYR A 355 -17.56 10.88 -4.60
C TYR A 355 -16.78 9.62 -4.18
N VAL A 356 -17.47 8.50 -4.10
CA VAL A 356 -16.89 7.17 -3.88
C VAL A 356 -17.19 6.34 -5.12
N GLN A 357 -16.15 5.77 -5.76
CA GLN A 357 -16.28 5.00 -7.00
C GLN A 357 -17.05 5.73 -8.13
N GLY A 358 -16.99 7.06 -8.15
CA GLY A 358 -17.67 7.91 -9.13
C GLY A 358 -19.12 8.29 -8.78
N GLU A 359 -19.66 7.82 -7.66
CA GLU A 359 -21.01 8.19 -7.21
C GLU A 359 -20.97 9.18 -6.04
N PRO A 360 -21.91 10.14 -5.95
CA PRO A 360 -21.99 11.03 -4.79
C PRO A 360 -22.10 10.22 -3.50
N ILE A 361 -21.29 10.57 -2.50
CA ILE A 361 -21.24 9.81 -1.25
C ILE A 361 -22.62 9.78 -0.56
N ASP A 362 -23.12 8.59 -0.23
CA ASP A 362 -24.33 8.44 0.60
C ASP A 362 -23.93 8.53 2.07
N PRO A 363 -24.43 9.53 2.84
CA PRO A 363 -24.07 9.67 4.25
C PRO A 363 -24.39 8.46 5.13
N ALA A 364 -25.38 7.64 4.74
CA ALA A 364 -25.86 6.50 5.51
C ALA A 364 -25.28 5.15 5.04
N GLU A 365 -24.67 5.10 3.86
CA GLU A 365 -23.98 3.91 3.37
C GLU A 365 -22.68 3.69 4.16
N THR A 366 -22.30 2.42 4.31
CA THR A 366 -21.04 2.01 4.96
C THR A 366 -20.12 1.47 3.89
N TYR A 367 -18.88 1.95 3.90
CA TYR A 367 -17.82 1.59 2.98
C TYR A 367 -16.71 0.89 3.74
N ASP A 368 -16.05 -0.06 3.09
CA ASP A 368 -14.82 -0.64 3.61
C ASP A 368 -13.67 0.31 3.29
N VAL A 369 -13.05 0.87 4.34
CA VAL A 369 -11.98 1.87 4.22
C VAL A 369 -10.69 1.30 4.76
N THR A 370 -9.72 1.05 3.89
CA THR A 370 -8.37 0.61 4.28
C THR A 370 -7.50 1.82 4.62
N VAL A 371 -6.84 1.74 5.78
CA VAL A 371 -5.88 2.74 6.28
C VAL A 371 -4.65 2.05 6.83
N ASN A 372 -3.55 2.80 7.00
CA ASN A 372 -2.39 2.24 7.70
C ASN A 372 -2.65 2.09 9.22
N SER A 373 -1.98 1.16 9.88
CA SER A 373 -2.23 0.80 11.29
C SER A 373 -2.03 1.96 12.28
N PHE A 374 -1.14 2.92 11.98
CA PHE A 374 -0.99 4.15 12.75
C PHE A 374 -2.29 4.99 12.73
N MET A 375 -2.93 5.13 11.56
CA MET A 375 -4.23 5.80 11.46
C MET A 375 -5.33 4.98 12.13
N ALA A 376 -5.33 3.66 11.93
CA ALA A 376 -6.33 2.76 12.52
C ALA A 376 -6.37 2.82 14.06
N GLY A 377 -5.20 2.98 14.69
CA GLY A 377 -5.07 3.17 16.14
C GLY A 377 -5.32 4.60 16.63
N GLY A 378 -5.53 5.57 15.73
CA GLY A 378 -5.81 6.96 16.07
C GLY A 378 -7.24 7.18 16.55
N ASP A 379 -7.46 8.28 17.28
CA ASP A 379 -8.72 8.63 17.95
C ASP A 379 -9.98 8.51 17.07
N PHE A 380 -9.87 8.71 15.76
CA PHE A 380 -11.00 8.60 14.84
C PHE A 380 -11.37 7.15 14.51
N PHE A 381 -10.39 6.31 14.19
CA PHE A 381 -10.61 4.94 13.70
C PHE A 381 -10.61 3.89 14.80
N SER A 382 -10.04 4.17 15.97
CA SER A 382 -9.89 3.19 17.06
C SER A 382 -11.22 2.66 17.58
N ASP A 383 -12.28 3.48 17.52
CA ASP A 383 -13.63 3.14 17.98
C ASP A 383 -14.52 2.55 16.87
N LEU A 384 -14.01 2.44 15.63
CA LEU A 384 -14.74 1.88 14.49
C LEU A 384 -14.52 0.37 14.38
N GLU A 385 -15.53 -0.32 13.83
CA GLU A 385 -15.48 -1.76 13.57
C GLU A 385 -14.34 -2.09 12.61
N THR A 386 -13.46 -3.00 13.03
CA THR A 386 -12.45 -3.61 12.17
C THR A 386 -13.11 -4.70 11.33
N VAL A 387 -13.02 -4.57 10.01
CA VAL A 387 -13.44 -5.59 9.05
C VAL A 387 -12.33 -6.61 8.88
N GLU A 388 -11.09 -6.13 8.75
CA GLU A 388 -9.90 -6.94 8.50
C GLU A 388 -8.64 -6.25 9.04
N GLU A 389 -7.72 -7.03 9.59
CA GLU A 389 -6.34 -6.62 9.88
C GLU A 389 -5.42 -7.40 8.93
N ASP A 390 -4.89 -6.71 7.91
CA ASP A 390 -3.93 -7.28 6.99
C ASP A 390 -2.52 -6.93 7.49
N LEU A 391 -1.79 -7.94 7.97
CA LEU A 391 -0.46 -7.79 8.55
C LEU A 391 0.62 -7.42 7.52
N THR A 392 0.25 -7.28 6.23
CA THR A 392 1.13 -6.77 5.19
C THR A 392 1.53 -5.34 5.47
N LEU A 393 2.85 -5.08 5.46
CA LEU A 393 3.37 -3.73 5.61
C LEU A 393 2.92 -2.85 4.43
N TYR A 394 2.51 -1.63 4.71
CA TYR A 394 2.06 -0.66 3.71
C TYR A 394 3.09 -0.38 2.60
N GLY A 395 4.39 -0.51 2.90
CA GLY A 395 5.49 -0.40 1.95
C GLY A 395 5.65 -1.67 1.12
N THR A 396 5.41 -2.84 1.72
CA THR A 396 5.39 -4.12 1.02
C THR A 396 4.23 -4.18 0.04
N ALA A 397 3.02 -3.76 0.44
CA ALA A 397 1.88 -3.66 -0.47
C ALA A 397 2.19 -2.79 -1.70
N ALA A 398 2.90 -1.66 -1.51
CA ALA A 398 3.33 -0.80 -2.62
C ALA A 398 4.40 -1.45 -3.52
N VAL A 399 5.34 -2.19 -2.95
CA VAL A 399 6.33 -2.98 -3.70
C VAL A 399 5.64 -4.04 -4.54
N GLU A 400 4.83 -4.88 -3.92
CA GLU A 400 4.14 -6.00 -4.57
C GLU A 400 3.24 -5.51 -5.70
N TYR A 401 2.56 -4.37 -5.49
CA TYR A 401 1.79 -3.71 -6.55
C TYR A 401 2.68 -3.32 -7.74
N VAL A 402 3.82 -2.67 -7.50
CA VAL A 402 4.76 -2.28 -8.58
C VAL A 402 5.31 -3.52 -9.30
N GLU A 403 5.68 -4.58 -8.57
CA GLU A 403 6.17 -5.84 -9.15
C GLU A 403 5.10 -6.52 -10.01
N GLN A 404 3.88 -6.61 -9.50
CA GLN A 404 2.77 -7.24 -10.20
C GLN A 404 2.40 -6.51 -11.49
N GLN A 405 2.44 -5.17 -11.47
CA GLN A 405 2.20 -4.37 -12.68
C GLN A 405 3.41 -4.39 -13.63
N GLY A 406 4.63 -4.55 -13.11
CA GLY A 406 5.90 -4.45 -13.82
C GLY A 406 6.24 -3.01 -14.27
N THR A 407 5.27 -2.31 -14.86
CA THR A 407 5.35 -0.88 -15.18
C THR A 407 4.11 -0.16 -14.65
N VAL A 408 4.29 0.71 -13.66
CA VAL A 408 3.22 1.57 -13.13
C VAL A 408 3.10 2.87 -13.90
N THR A 409 1.88 3.38 -13.98
CA THR A 409 1.58 4.71 -14.53
C THR A 409 0.69 5.42 -13.52
N PRO A 410 1.12 6.56 -12.95
CA PRO A 410 0.27 7.34 -12.07
C PRO A 410 -1.10 7.61 -12.72
N PRO A 411 -2.21 7.28 -12.04
CA PRO A 411 -3.54 7.59 -12.52
C PRO A 411 -3.65 9.08 -12.85
N GLN A 412 -4.29 9.40 -13.97
CA GLN A 412 -4.58 10.79 -14.35
C GLN A 412 -5.69 11.41 -13.51
N GLU A 413 -6.44 10.58 -12.78
CA GLU A 413 -7.52 10.98 -11.89
C GLU A 413 -7.04 12.02 -10.87
N ASP A 414 -7.76 13.14 -10.74
CA ASP A 414 -7.44 14.20 -9.81
C ASP A 414 -8.30 14.03 -8.55
N ARG A 415 -7.77 13.29 -7.57
CA ARG A 415 -8.56 12.81 -6.42
C ARG A 415 -8.81 13.89 -5.39
N ILE A 416 -7.96 14.90 -5.32
CA ILE A 416 -8.09 16.04 -4.41
C ILE A 416 -8.14 17.32 -5.25
N ARG A 417 -9.34 17.88 -5.41
CA ARG A 417 -9.56 19.03 -6.29
C ARG A 417 -9.64 20.31 -5.48
N ARG A 418 -8.74 21.26 -5.73
CA ARG A 418 -8.77 22.55 -5.02
C ARG A 418 -9.83 23.50 -5.59
N THR A 419 -10.61 24.12 -4.72
CA THR A 419 -11.61 25.14 -5.09
C THR A 419 -11.56 26.37 -4.16
N THR A 420 -11.48 27.57 -4.72
CA THR A 420 -11.53 28.83 -3.95
C THR A 420 -12.91 29.47 -4.03
N ARG A 421 -13.52 29.44 -5.22
CA ARG A 421 -14.79 30.09 -5.46
C ARG A 421 -15.61 29.29 -6.45
N MET A 422 -16.84 28.99 -6.05
CA MET A 422 -17.87 28.44 -6.92
C MET A 422 -18.65 29.60 -7.56
N LEU A 423 -18.77 29.60 -8.89
CA LEU A 423 -19.66 30.52 -9.61
C LEU A 423 -21.10 29.97 -9.62
N GLY A 424 -22.07 30.84 -9.89
CA GLY A 424 -23.46 30.42 -10.10
C GLY A 424 -23.66 29.75 -11.45
N ASP A 425 -24.90 29.33 -11.73
CA ASP A 425 -25.26 28.67 -12.99
C ASP A 425 -24.94 29.54 -14.22
N PRO A 426 -24.38 28.97 -15.29
CA PRO A 426 -24.14 29.70 -16.52
C PRO A 426 -25.43 29.90 -17.31
N SER A 427 -25.41 30.91 -18.17
CA SER A 427 -26.25 30.87 -19.37
C SER A 427 -25.60 29.99 -20.44
N VAL A 428 -26.38 29.08 -21.02
CA VAL A 428 -25.92 28.09 -22.00
C VAL A 428 -26.36 28.48 -23.40
N THR A 429 -25.45 28.41 -24.37
CA THR A 429 -25.77 28.54 -25.80
C THR A 429 -25.09 27.43 -26.60
N LEU A 430 -25.87 26.73 -27.42
CA LEU A 430 -25.38 25.65 -28.28
C LEU A 430 -25.51 26.10 -29.74
N ASP A 431 -24.39 26.33 -30.43
CA ASP A 431 -24.37 26.65 -31.87
C ASP A 431 -23.09 26.16 -32.57
N ASP A 432 -23.20 25.85 -33.87
CA ASP A 432 -22.07 25.52 -34.76
C ASP A 432 -21.06 24.51 -34.16
N GLY A 433 -21.55 23.47 -33.47
CA GLY A 433 -20.72 22.43 -32.83
C GLY A 433 -19.96 22.88 -31.57
N THR A 434 -20.27 24.06 -31.03
CA THR A 434 -19.67 24.65 -29.84
C THR A 434 -20.73 24.89 -28.76
N ALA A 435 -20.47 24.44 -27.53
CA ALA A 435 -21.22 24.80 -26.34
C ALA A 435 -20.55 26.01 -25.69
N ARG A 436 -21.32 27.08 -25.43
CA ARG A 436 -20.83 28.26 -24.72
C ARG A 436 -21.52 28.42 -23.39
N PHE A 437 -20.71 28.63 -22.37
CA PHE A 437 -21.13 28.84 -20.99
C PHE A 437 -20.71 30.23 -20.55
N GLU A 438 -21.67 31.07 -20.20
CA GLU A 438 -21.41 32.44 -19.75
C GLU A 438 -21.85 32.61 -18.31
N TYR A 439 -20.87 32.88 -17.46
CA TYR A 439 -20.99 33.02 -16.01
C TYR A 439 -20.88 34.49 -15.60
N ASP A 440 -21.66 34.87 -14.59
CA ASP A 440 -21.45 36.12 -13.86
C ASP A 440 -20.25 35.97 -12.91
N THR A 441 -19.29 36.90 -12.96
CA THR A 441 -18.09 36.85 -12.11
C THR A 441 -18.13 37.93 -11.03
N PRO A 442 -18.25 37.57 -9.74
CA PRO A 442 -18.28 38.56 -8.68
C PRO A 442 -16.88 39.10 -8.38
N ASP A 443 -16.80 40.39 -8.05
CA ASP A 443 -15.58 41.01 -7.54
C ASP A 443 -15.14 40.37 -6.20
N PRO A 444 -13.83 40.23 -5.96
CA PRO A 444 -12.73 40.47 -6.89
C PRO A 444 -12.38 39.19 -7.69
N ILE A 445 -12.36 39.30 -9.02
CA ILE A 445 -11.66 38.39 -9.94
C ILE A 445 -10.84 39.31 -10.83
N ASP A 446 -9.53 39.41 -10.60
CA ASP A 446 -8.70 40.42 -11.27
C ASP A 446 -8.30 39.97 -12.68
N SER A 447 -8.04 38.68 -12.86
CA SER A 447 -7.67 38.07 -14.14
C SER A 447 -7.88 36.56 -14.09
N VAL A 448 -7.94 35.94 -15.27
CA VAL A 448 -8.04 34.48 -15.42
C VAL A 448 -6.88 33.96 -16.29
N GLN A 449 -6.46 32.72 -16.06
CA GLN A 449 -5.46 32.06 -16.89
C GLN A 449 -6.15 31.18 -17.93
N ASN A 450 -6.34 31.71 -19.15
CA ASN A 450 -7.13 31.05 -20.19
C ASN A 450 -6.78 29.58 -20.44
N THR A 451 -5.49 29.22 -20.39
CA THR A 451 -5.03 27.85 -20.69
C THR A 451 -5.24 26.84 -19.57
N SER A 452 -5.71 27.27 -18.38
CA SER A 452 -5.95 26.35 -17.27
C SER A 452 -7.41 25.92 -17.14
N PHE A 453 -8.30 26.43 -18.00
CA PHE A 453 -9.71 26.06 -17.96
C PHE A 453 -9.96 24.69 -18.59
N ALA A 454 -10.73 23.88 -17.88
CA ALA A 454 -11.15 22.57 -18.33
C ALA A 454 -12.54 22.24 -17.79
N VAL A 455 -13.25 21.37 -18.51
CA VAL A 455 -14.48 20.76 -18.01
C VAL A 455 -14.15 19.34 -17.57
N ARG A 456 -14.63 18.97 -16.38
CA ARG A 456 -14.34 17.71 -15.71
C ARG A 456 -15.64 17.06 -15.24
N ASN A 457 -15.62 15.74 -15.10
CA ASN A 457 -16.66 15.00 -14.38
C ASN A 457 -16.10 14.43 -13.06
N GLU A 458 -16.97 13.77 -12.29
CA GLU A 458 -16.60 13.17 -10.99
C GLU A 458 -15.66 11.97 -11.09
N THR A 459 -15.55 11.36 -12.27
CA THR A 459 -14.58 10.28 -12.59
C THR A 459 -13.27 10.82 -13.16
N SER A 460 -13.01 12.13 -13.00
CA SER A 460 -11.82 12.86 -13.49
C SER A 460 -11.57 12.81 -15.00
N GLY A 461 -12.55 12.37 -15.80
CA GLY A 461 -12.58 12.63 -17.22
C GLY A 461 -12.52 14.15 -17.45
N GLN A 462 -11.71 14.58 -18.42
CA GLN A 462 -11.50 16.00 -18.70
C GLN A 462 -11.59 16.28 -20.20
N VAL A 463 -12.28 17.38 -20.55
CA VAL A 463 -12.24 17.96 -21.89
C VAL A 463 -11.68 19.38 -21.84
N PRO A 464 -10.78 19.75 -22.77
CA PRO A 464 -10.23 21.09 -22.82
C PRO A 464 -11.30 22.12 -23.21
N VAL A 465 -11.10 23.36 -22.77
CA VAL A 465 -11.90 24.51 -23.21
C VAL A 465 -11.22 25.14 -24.43
N ASP A 466 -11.95 25.26 -25.54
CA ASP A 466 -11.45 25.80 -26.82
C ASP A 466 -11.25 27.32 -26.80
N GLY A 467 -11.98 28.03 -25.94
CA GLY A 467 -11.89 29.49 -25.82
C GLY A 467 -12.35 30.03 -24.47
N VAL A 468 -11.62 31.04 -23.97
CA VAL A 468 -11.91 31.74 -22.71
C VAL A 468 -11.93 33.25 -22.97
N GLU A 469 -13.05 33.89 -22.65
CA GLU A 469 -13.22 35.36 -22.70
C GLU A 469 -13.59 35.87 -21.31
N PHE A 470 -12.84 36.84 -20.80
CA PHE A 470 -13.08 37.44 -19.48
C PHE A 470 -13.13 38.96 -19.57
N THR A 471 -14.18 39.58 -19.01
CA THR A 471 -14.40 41.03 -19.06
C THR A 471 -14.45 41.71 -17.68
N GLY A 472 -14.13 41.01 -16.60
CA GLY A 472 -14.28 41.49 -15.22
C GLY A 472 -15.60 41.07 -14.59
N ASP A 473 -16.72 41.43 -15.24
CA ASP A 473 -18.08 41.09 -14.77
C ASP A 473 -18.63 39.76 -15.33
N SER A 474 -17.96 39.20 -16.34
CA SER A 474 -18.38 37.95 -16.97
C SER A 474 -17.19 37.10 -17.44
N LEU A 475 -17.37 35.78 -17.35
CA LEU A 475 -16.49 34.74 -17.89
C LEU A 475 -17.28 33.89 -18.88
N ARG A 476 -16.83 33.85 -20.14
CA ARG A 476 -17.39 32.98 -21.17
C ARG A 476 -16.39 31.89 -21.57
N LEU A 477 -16.86 30.65 -21.62
CA LEU A 477 -16.11 29.49 -22.06
C LEU A 477 -16.75 28.90 -23.32
N SER A 478 -15.92 28.35 -24.21
CA SER A 478 -16.35 27.65 -25.42
C SER A 478 -15.77 26.24 -25.40
N VAL A 479 -16.61 25.22 -25.58
CA VAL A 479 -16.24 23.80 -25.53
C VAL A 479 -16.83 23.07 -26.72
N ASN A 480 -16.07 22.17 -27.34
CA ASN A 480 -16.57 21.31 -28.40
C ASN A 480 -17.75 20.45 -27.92
N GLN A 481 -18.87 20.47 -28.65
CA GLN A 481 -20.09 19.76 -28.24
C GLN A 481 -19.91 18.24 -28.20
N THR A 482 -19.27 17.64 -29.19
CA THR A 482 -19.03 16.18 -29.23
C THR A 482 -18.17 15.72 -28.06
N ALA A 483 -17.12 16.47 -27.72
CA ALA A 483 -16.28 16.18 -26.55
C ALA A 483 -17.09 16.27 -25.25
N LEU A 484 -17.94 17.30 -25.11
CA LEU A 484 -18.79 17.49 -23.95
C LEU A 484 -19.83 16.36 -23.81
N VAL A 485 -20.46 15.93 -24.92
CA VAL A 485 -21.40 14.79 -24.94
C VAL A 485 -20.73 13.55 -24.38
N ALA A 486 -19.56 13.19 -24.90
CA ALA A 486 -18.82 12.00 -24.47
C ALA A 486 -18.49 12.03 -22.96
N LEU A 487 -18.28 13.22 -22.39
CA LEU A 487 -18.07 13.39 -20.96
C LEU A 487 -19.38 13.19 -20.16
N THR A 488 -20.49 13.74 -20.64
CA THR A 488 -21.81 13.65 -19.99
C THR A 488 -22.51 12.30 -20.15
N GLU A 489 -22.14 11.48 -21.14
CA GLU A 489 -22.67 10.11 -21.27
C GLU A 489 -22.27 9.20 -20.10
N ARG A 490 -21.20 9.57 -19.39
CA ARG A 490 -20.62 8.77 -18.31
C ARG A 490 -20.90 9.34 -16.93
N SER A 491 -21.57 10.50 -16.86
CA SER A 491 -21.65 11.33 -15.65
C SER A 491 -22.86 12.26 -15.69
N GLU A 492 -23.64 12.27 -14.62
CA GLU A 492 -24.76 13.22 -14.47
C GLU A 492 -24.29 14.64 -14.09
N THR A 493 -23.04 14.76 -13.63
CA THR A 493 -22.43 16.00 -13.17
C THR A 493 -21.18 16.35 -13.96
N VAL A 494 -21.12 17.58 -14.46
CA VAL A 494 -19.92 18.14 -15.10
C VAL A 494 -19.66 19.52 -14.52
N GLN A 495 -18.39 19.76 -14.20
CA GLN A 495 -17.92 20.97 -13.54
C GLN A 495 -16.78 21.59 -14.33
N MET A 496 -16.75 22.91 -14.35
CA MET A 496 -15.66 23.68 -14.88
C MET A 496 -14.66 23.99 -13.77
N TYR A 497 -13.37 23.85 -14.09
CA TYR A 497 -12.29 24.33 -13.25
C TYR A 497 -11.38 25.28 -14.02
N GLY A 498 -10.87 26.31 -13.36
CA GLY A 498 -9.91 27.23 -13.95
C GLY A 498 -9.13 28.05 -12.92
N THR A 499 -8.01 28.63 -13.34
CA THR A 499 -7.18 29.47 -12.47
C THR A 499 -7.55 30.93 -12.62
N TYR A 500 -7.61 31.64 -11.51
CA TYR A 500 -7.81 33.08 -11.48
C TYR A 500 -6.93 33.74 -10.41
N SER A 501 -6.76 35.06 -10.53
CA SER A 501 -6.13 35.89 -9.51
C SER A 501 -7.17 36.66 -8.72
N ASP A 502 -7.04 36.64 -7.39
CA ASP A 502 -7.86 37.33 -6.41
C ASP A 502 -6.96 38.16 -5.50
N SER A 503 -6.89 39.47 -5.71
CA SER A 503 -6.04 40.35 -4.90
C SER A 503 -6.38 40.36 -3.40
N VAL A 504 -7.58 39.94 -3.01
CA VAL A 504 -7.99 39.87 -1.60
C VAL A 504 -7.58 38.55 -0.97
N ILE A 505 -7.79 37.42 -1.65
CA ILE A 505 -7.47 36.10 -1.10
C ILE A 505 -5.98 35.78 -1.30
N ASP A 506 -5.44 35.97 -2.51
CA ASP A 506 -4.08 35.53 -2.86
C ASP A 506 -3.01 36.28 -2.04
N SER A 507 -3.27 37.52 -1.64
CA SER A 507 -2.33 38.30 -0.83
C SER A 507 -2.23 37.82 0.63
N ASN A 508 -3.19 37.05 1.10
CA ASN A 508 -3.26 36.51 2.45
C ASN A 508 -3.05 34.99 2.51
N ARG A 509 -2.85 34.35 1.35
CA ARG A 509 -2.70 32.90 1.23
C ARG A 509 -1.27 32.46 1.54
N SER A 510 -1.13 31.30 2.17
CA SER A 510 0.12 30.55 2.27
C SER A 510 -0.01 29.25 1.44
N GLY A 511 1.11 28.70 0.97
CA GLY A 511 1.14 27.46 0.19
C GLY A 511 0.98 27.66 -1.33
N PHE A 512 -0.22 27.98 -1.80
CA PHE A 512 -0.50 28.09 -3.25
C PHE A 512 -0.41 29.53 -3.78
N ASP A 513 0.05 29.66 -5.03
CA ASP A 513 0.25 30.98 -5.67
C ASP A 513 -1.00 31.55 -6.38
N THR A 514 -2.05 30.74 -6.55
CA THR A 514 -3.22 31.10 -7.36
C THR A 514 -4.52 30.57 -6.79
N SER A 515 -5.63 31.26 -7.05
CA SER A 515 -6.97 30.78 -6.70
C SER A 515 -7.60 29.93 -7.82
N ARG A 516 -8.57 29.08 -7.45
CA ARG A 516 -9.28 28.16 -8.36
C ARG A 516 -10.77 28.50 -8.42
N LEU A 517 -11.28 28.69 -9.63
CA LEU A 517 -12.71 28.74 -9.91
C LEU A 517 -13.22 27.32 -10.11
N ASN A 518 -14.36 27.03 -9.51
CA ASN A 518 -15.25 25.94 -9.86
C ASN A 518 -16.57 26.55 -10.39
N ALA A 519 -17.24 25.87 -11.32
CA ALA A 519 -18.67 26.08 -11.53
C ALA A 519 -19.35 24.83 -12.09
N ASP A 520 -20.58 24.56 -11.68
CA ASP A 520 -21.38 23.52 -12.32
C ASP A 520 -21.73 23.91 -13.77
N ILE A 521 -21.77 22.91 -14.64
CA ILE A 521 -22.34 23.02 -15.98
C ILE A 521 -23.72 22.37 -15.95
N ALA A 522 -24.72 23.18 -15.60
CA ALA A 522 -26.11 22.73 -15.59
C ALA A 522 -26.68 22.69 -17.02
N LEU A 523 -26.73 21.50 -17.62
CA LEU A 523 -27.42 21.26 -18.88
C LEU A 523 -28.87 20.84 -18.60
N SER A 524 -29.83 21.51 -19.24
CA SER A 524 -31.23 21.05 -19.17
C SER A 524 -31.41 19.76 -19.99
N GLU A 525 -32.48 18.99 -19.73
CA GLU A 525 -32.84 17.84 -20.59
C GLU A 525 -32.92 18.22 -22.07
N SER A 526 -33.38 19.44 -22.38
CA SER A 526 -33.40 19.96 -23.75
C SER A 526 -32.01 20.26 -24.32
N ASP A 527 -31.06 20.67 -23.48
CA ASP A 527 -29.68 20.92 -23.91
C ASP A 527 -28.98 19.59 -24.18
N VAL A 528 -29.15 18.59 -23.30
CA VAL A 528 -28.64 17.23 -23.51
C VAL A 528 -29.21 16.62 -24.79
N GLN A 529 -30.53 16.77 -25.01
CA GLN A 529 -31.16 16.31 -26.26
C GLN A 529 -30.61 17.05 -27.49
N ALA A 530 -30.43 18.37 -27.43
CA ALA A 530 -29.88 19.15 -28.54
C ALA A 530 -28.42 18.76 -28.86
N LEU A 531 -27.62 18.48 -27.82
CA LEU A 531 -26.25 17.99 -27.95
C LEU A 531 -26.22 16.61 -28.65
N GLN A 532 -27.09 15.68 -28.25
CA GLN A 532 -27.20 14.35 -28.87
C GLN A 532 -27.72 14.41 -30.32
N GLU A 533 -28.64 15.32 -30.63
CA GLU A 533 -29.16 15.51 -31.99
C GLU A 533 -28.11 16.12 -32.93
N SER A 534 -27.21 16.94 -32.42
CA SER A 534 -26.12 17.55 -33.19
C SER A 534 -25.03 16.56 -33.60
N ASP A 535 -24.76 15.55 -32.77
CA ASP A 535 -23.76 14.50 -33.02
C ASP A 535 -24.25 13.50 -34.09
N ASN A 536 -25.55 13.19 -34.09
CA ASN A 536 -26.20 12.35 -35.11
C ASN A 536 -26.34 13.02 -36.49
N GLY A 537 -26.00 14.31 -36.62
CA GLY A 537 -26.19 15.10 -37.84
C GLY A 537 -25.07 15.00 -38.89
N THR A 538 -23.99 14.24 -38.64
CA THR A 538 -22.83 14.18 -39.55
C THR A 538 -22.84 13.03 -40.57
N ASP A 539 -23.89 12.22 -40.64
CA ASP A 539 -23.93 11.02 -41.52
C ASP A 539 -25.01 11.07 -42.63
N ASP A 540 -25.34 12.26 -43.14
CA ASP A 540 -26.14 12.40 -44.38
C ASP A 540 -25.42 13.25 -45.42
N SER A 541 -24.48 12.62 -46.14
CA SER A 541 -24.14 13.06 -47.48
C SER A 541 -24.26 11.91 -48.48
N GLY A 542 -25.47 11.78 -49.03
CA GLY A 542 -25.63 11.48 -50.45
C GLY A 542 -25.70 10.00 -50.82
N ALA A 543 -26.86 9.39 -50.58
CA ALA A 543 -27.32 8.31 -51.44
C ALA A 543 -27.58 8.85 -52.85
N ASP A 544 -26.65 8.60 -53.78
CA ASP A 544 -26.96 8.59 -55.21
C ASP A 544 -27.05 7.13 -55.69
N ASP A 545 -28.25 6.78 -56.14
CA ASP A 545 -28.66 5.51 -56.71
C ASP A 545 -28.04 5.34 -58.11
N GLY A 546 -27.25 4.27 -58.26
CA GLY A 546 -26.69 3.87 -59.55
C GLY A 546 -26.28 2.41 -59.61
N SER A 547 -27.27 1.52 -59.77
CA SER A 547 -27.07 0.11 -60.13
C SER A 547 -26.18 -0.08 -61.38
N THR A 548 -25.18 -0.97 -61.33
CA THR A 548 -24.95 -2.09 -62.29
C THR A 548 -23.67 -2.87 -61.93
N GLY A 549 -23.72 -4.20 -62.07
CA GLY A 549 -22.70 -5.13 -61.59
C GLY A 549 -21.45 -5.32 -62.47
N GLY A 550 -20.61 -6.25 -62.03
CA GLY A 550 -19.50 -6.78 -62.83
C GLY A 550 -18.37 -7.38 -61.97
N ASP A 551 -18.35 -8.71 -61.90
CA ASP A 551 -17.14 -9.51 -61.69
C ASP A 551 -16.00 -9.02 -62.60
N SER A 552 -14.81 -8.80 -62.05
CA SER A 552 -13.53 -9.29 -62.62
C SER A 552 -12.32 -8.76 -61.85
N ASP A 553 -11.58 -9.69 -61.23
CA ASP A 553 -10.12 -9.64 -61.11
C ASP A 553 -9.49 -9.53 -62.53
N PRO A 554 -8.34 -8.86 -62.75
CA PRO A 554 -7.06 -9.53 -62.46
C PRO A 554 -5.85 -8.62 -62.08
N ALA A 555 -4.98 -9.21 -61.27
CA ALA A 555 -3.53 -9.38 -61.40
C ALA A 555 -2.63 -8.49 -62.30
N ASP A 556 -1.45 -8.25 -61.71
CA ASP A 556 -0.09 -8.25 -62.28
C ASP A 556 0.59 -6.95 -62.79
N GLY A 557 1.77 -6.72 -62.18
CA GLY A 557 2.99 -6.18 -62.79
C GLY A 557 3.44 -4.83 -62.23
N ASP A 558 4.72 -4.52 -62.07
CA ASP A 558 5.98 -5.24 -62.25
C ASP A 558 7.09 -4.27 -61.80
N SER A 559 8.21 -4.83 -61.31
CA SER A 559 9.58 -4.33 -61.41
C SER A 559 10.02 -3.00 -60.77
N GLY A 560 11.21 -3.06 -60.14
CA GLY A 560 12.25 -2.07 -60.46
C GLY A 560 13.15 -1.64 -59.31
N THR A 561 14.26 -2.35 -59.17
CA THR A 561 15.50 -2.06 -58.43
C THR A 561 16.17 -0.71 -58.75
N ASP A 562 16.89 -0.14 -57.76
CA ASP A 562 18.26 0.44 -57.86
C ASP A 562 18.65 0.97 -56.46
N ASP A 563 19.67 0.46 -55.76
CA ASP A 563 21.14 0.53 -55.94
C ASP A 563 21.74 1.93 -55.72
N GLY A 564 22.80 2.01 -54.89
CA GLY A 564 23.52 3.26 -54.64
C GLY A 564 24.31 3.34 -53.33
N SER A 565 25.57 2.90 -53.38
CA SER A 565 26.56 2.86 -52.30
C SER A 565 27.24 4.21 -51.95
N SER A 566 27.60 4.38 -50.66
CA SER A 566 28.85 4.94 -50.06
C SER A 566 29.35 6.36 -50.46
N PRO A 567 30.40 6.99 -49.84
CA PRO A 567 31.33 6.54 -48.78
C PRO A 567 31.68 7.57 -47.66
N ASP A 568 32.49 7.09 -46.69
CA ASP A 568 33.54 7.71 -45.85
C ASP A 568 33.67 9.24 -45.71
N ASP A 569 33.95 9.69 -44.48
CA ASP A 569 35.14 10.52 -44.20
C ASP A 569 35.57 10.46 -42.72
N SER A 570 36.87 10.65 -42.52
CA SER A 570 37.72 10.30 -41.37
C SER A 570 38.16 11.49 -40.49
N ASP A 571 38.87 11.15 -39.40
CA ASP A 571 39.88 11.95 -38.66
C ASP A 571 39.37 13.12 -37.78
N ASP A 572 39.96 13.52 -36.63
CA ASP A 572 41.24 13.22 -36.01
C ASP A 572 41.28 13.71 -34.53
N SER A 573 42.01 12.98 -33.68
CA SER A 573 42.97 13.43 -32.65
C SER A 573 42.60 14.25 -31.37
N ASN A 574 43.13 13.71 -30.26
CA ASN A 574 43.97 14.32 -29.20
C ASN A 574 43.41 15.09 -27.98
N VAL A 575 43.55 14.43 -26.82
CA VAL A 575 44.29 14.80 -25.58
C VAL A 575 44.16 16.23 -25.03
N SER A 576 43.64 16.32 -23.79
CA SER A 576 44.27 17.12 -22.73
C SER A 576 43.88 16.65 -21.33
N ASP A 577 44.91 16.33 -20.57
CA ASP A 577 44.97 16.13 -19.12
C ASP A 577 44.92 17.51 -18.42
N SER A 578 44.13 17.66 -17.34
CA SER A 578 44.26 18.78 -16.40
C SER A 578 43.83 18.39 -14.99
N SER A 579 44.84 18.31 -14.13
CA SER A 579 44.81 18.22 -12.67
C SER A 579 44.57 19.56 -11.96
N GLY A 580 43.96 19.51 -10.76
CA GLY A 580 43.95 20.54 -9.70
C GLY A 580 42.66 21.38 -9.67
N ASP A 581 42.07 21.76 -8.54
CA ASP A 581 42.34 21.65 -7.10
C ASP A 581 41.03 21.98 -6.36
N ASP A 582 40.94 21.56 -5.09
CA ASP A 582 40.17 22.16 -3.97
C ASP A 582 38.64 22.38 -4.06
N ALA A 583 37.89 21.66 -3.21
CA ALA A 583 36.83 22.27 -2.40
C ALA A 583 36.47 21.41 -1.18
N ASP A 584 36.74 21.97 0.00
CA ASP A 584 36.25 21.55 1.31
C ASP A 584 34.74 21.26 1.31
N GLY A 585 34.36 20.08 1.81
CA GLY A 585 32.98 19.80 2.21
C GLY A 585 32.72 20.32 3.63
N PRO A 586 31.71 21.16 3.89
CA PRO A 586 31.14 21.29 5.23
C PRO A 586 30.22 20.06 5.43
N GLY A 587 30.49 19.16 6.38
CA GLY A 587 30.46 19.44 7.81
C GLY A 587 29.05 19.17 8.35
N PHE A 588 28.63 17.90 8.40
CA PHE A 588 27.41 17.47 9.06
C PHE A 588 27.49 17.84 10.55
N THR A 589 26.68 18.82 10.95
CA THR A 589 26.50 19.17 12.37
C THR A 589 25.36 18.31 12.91
N VAL A 590 25.72 17.32 13.73
CA VAL A 590 24.79 16.55 14.55
C VAL A 590 24.13 17.51 15.55
N VAL A 591 22.83 17.74 15.39
CA VAL A 591 22.02 18.42 16.42
C VAL A 591 21.67 17.40 17.48
N ILE A 592 22.44 17.39 18.57
CA ILE A 592 22.11 16.66 19.79
C ILE A 592 20.97 17.41 20.49
N VAL A 593 19.76 16.85 20.46
CA VAL A 593 18.65 17.31 21.30
C VAL A 593 18.87 16.76 22.72
N ILE A 594 19.36 17.62 23.62
CA ILE A 594 19.43 17.34 25.06
C ILE A 594 18.03 17.56 25.65
N VAL A 595 17.31 16.47 25.92
CA VAL A 595 16.10 16.51 26.76
C VAL A 595 16.53 16.64 28.22
N ALA A 596 16.39 17.83 28.79
CA ALA A 596 16.63 18.10 30.20
C ALA A 596 15.43 17.64 31.05
N LEU A 597 15.57 16.48 31.67
CA LEU A 597 14.71 16.00 32.77
C LEU A 597 14.82 16.94 33.97
N ILE A 598 13.77 17.72 34.24
CA ILE A 598 13.62 18.46 35.50
C ILE A 598 13.11 17.49 36.57
N GLY A 599 14.05 17.03 37.40
CA GLY A 599 13.79 16.18 38.55
C GLY A 599 12.98 16.89 39.64
N ALA A 600 11.93 16.19 40.09
CA ALA A 600 11.22 16.49 41.32
C ALA A 600 12.11 16.22 42.54
N GLY A 601 12.21 17.19 43.45
CA GLY A 601 13.00 17.03 44.68
C GLY A 601 12.68 18.07 45.76
N LEU A 602 11.94 17.59 46.77
CA LEU A 602 11.87 18.03 48.17
C LEU A 602 11.13 19.33 48.54
N LEU A 603 10.08 19.16 49.35
CA LEU A 603 10.03 19.77 50.69
C LEU A 603 9.04 19.05 51.63
N THR A 604 9.60 18.23 52.52
CA THR A 604 8.99 17.86 53.79
C THR A 604 8.99 19.08 54.73
N ALA A 605 7.83 19.41 55.33
CA ALA A 605 7.62 19.48 56.78
C ALA A 605 6.54 20.48 57.24
N ARG A 606 5.69 19.96 58.14
CA ARG A 606 5.06 20.56 59.34
C ARG A 606 3.63 21.14 59.28
N ARG A 607 2.78 20.36 59.96
CA ARG A 607 1.88 20.69 61.10
C ARG A 607 0.66 21.58 60.84
N ARG A 608 -0.53 21.02 61.12
CA ARG A 608 -1.39 21.36 62.29
C ARG A 608 -2.65 20.49 62.31
N GLY A 609 -3.03 20.00 63.49
CA GLY A 609 -4.31 19.34 63.76
C GLY A 609 -4.14 17.98 64.38
#